data_AF-A0AAD6NAW1-F1
#
_entry.id   AF-A0AAD6NAW1-F1
#
_cell.length_a   1.000
_cell.length_b   1.000
_cell.length_c   1.000
_cell.angle_alpha   90.00
_cell.angle_beta   90.00
_cell.angle_gamma   90.00
#
_symmetry.space_group_name_H-M   'P 1'
#
loop_
_entity.id
_entity.type
_entity.pdbx_description
1 polymer ?
#
loop_
_entity_poly.entity_id
_entity_poly.type
_entity_poly.pdbx_seq_one_letter_code
_entity_poly.pdbx_strand_id
1 'polypeptide(L)'
;MMSRKSFHTVTMTKPRRITFSESSNPKPSSAKYTEGKLTYAERLNIYMNHPWGLVDYHIYLTHIESRRDEINRSKECHLLETGGFTQVTLTEELTSEKIPTGTNPTIVFVSLPVPKVGNRFDNTKLVLGFDLATFNLQGYLVESETPLDDYKDLHKAWNKGRLMIDMHAHKLLGIVDHTMKNEIEILETGMLRHYGENKLELHAGFDMVIAIQFLQFLDDHADLLFEDGEWFREKYTPFQDDMREVIAASSRSSWFAANDGLAVGQYRQKEIKRVIVSGLFYGQTVDSLEQPVSNKQALKAIKAVPYDTERVSKLSARAKVIDMGAWLA
;
A
#
# COMPACT_ATOMS: atom_id res chain seq x y z
N MET A 1 15.11 -75.41 -0.23
CA MET A 1 14.73 -74.85 1.08
C MET A 1 16.00 -74.48 1.84
N MET A 2 16.36 -73.20 1.92
CA MET A 2 17.17 -72.59 2.99
C MET A 2 17.10 -71.07 2.82
N SER A 3 16.35 -70.42 3.71
CA SER A 3 16.16 -68.97 3.81
C SER A 3 17.30 -68.38 4.65
N ARG A 4 18.09 -67.47 4.09
CA ARG A 4 19.07 -66.66 4.83
C ARG A 4 18.36 -65.40 5.34
N LYS A 5 18.13 -65.33 6.66
CA LYS A 5 17.74 -64.10 7.36
C LYS A 5 19.00 -63.29 7.67
N SER A 6 19.13 -62.09 7.12
CA SER A 6 20.13 -61.12 7.57
C SER A 6 19.57 -60.32 8.74
N PHE A 7 20.23 -60.40 9.90
CA PHE A 7 20.02 -59.47 11.00
C PHE A 7 20.90 -58.23 10.76
N HIS A 8 20.32 -57.03 10.76
CA HIS A 8 21.07 -55.79 10.88
C HIS A 8 20.92 -55.28 12.31
N THR A 9 22.04 -55.26 13.03
CA THR A 9 22.15 -54.67 14.37
C THR A 9 22.33 -53.16 14.22
N VAL A 10 21.31 -52.38 14.58
CA VAL A 10 21.42 -50.92 14.66
C VAL A 10 22.08 -50.55 15.99
N THR A 11 23.32 -50.08 15.94
CA THR A 11 24.01 -49.53 17.10
C THR A 11 23.52 -48.10 17.33
N MET A 12 22.62 -47.91 18.31
CA MET A 12 22.17 -46.60 18.77
C MET A 12 23.35 -45.82 19.37
N THR A 13 23.88 -44.85 18.63
CA THR A 13 24.88 -43.90 19.11
C THR A 13 24.16 -42.79 19.89
N LYS A 14 24.55 -42.58 21.17
CA LYS A 14 24.00 -41.52 22.03
C LYS A 14 24.24 -40.13 21.38
N PRO A 15 23.25 -39.23 21.37
CA PRO A 15 23.45 -37.89 20.85
C PRO A 15 24.44 -37.11 21.73
N ARG A 16 25.46 -36.55 21.07
CA ARG A 16 26.50 -35.69 21.64
C ARG A 16 25.85 -34.36 22.02
N ARG A 17 25.93 -33.98 23.28
CA ARG A 17 25.42 -32.72 23.83
C ARG A 17 26.16 -31.56 23.16
N ILE A 18 25.48 -30.83 22.27
CA ILE A 18 25.99 -29.58 21.71
C ILE A 18 25.70 -28.50 22.75
N THR A 19 26.76 -27.99 23.37
CA THR A 19 26.70 -26.78 24.20
C THR A 19 26.52 -25.59 23.26
N PHE A 20 25.31 -25.02 23.23
CA PHE A 20 25.07 -23.76 22.54
C PHE A 20 25.81 -22.65 23.29
N SER A 21 26.75 -21.98 22.62
CA SER A 21 27.24 -20.68 23.06
C SER A 21 26.08 -19.69 22.98
N GLU A 22 25.78 -19.03 24.08
CA GLU A 22 24.77 -17.97 24.18
C GLU A 22 25.04 -16.88 23.14
N SER A 23 24.33 -16.93 22.01
CA SER A 23 24.26 -15.79 21.10
C SER A 23 23.34 -14.76 21.73
N SER A 24 23.87 -13.56 21.94
CA SER A 24 23.16 -12.38 22.44
C SER A 24 22.05 -11.94 21.47
N ASN A 25 20.93 -12.65 21.47
CA ASN A 25 19.67 -12.11 20.98
C ASN A 25 19.15 -11.14 22.06
N PRO A 26 18.73 -9.91 21.69
CA PRO A 26 18.07 -9.05 22.64
C PRO A 26 16.82 -9.78 23.16
N LYS A 27 16.76 -10.00 24.48
CA LYS A 27 15.58 -10.57 25.14
C LYS A 27 14.35 -9.77 24.70
N PRO A 28 13.21 -10.42 24.41
CA PRO A 28 11.95 -9.72 24.30
C PRO A 28 11.75 -8.98 25.62
N SER A 29 11.66 -7.66 25.56
CA SER A 29 11.38 -6.84 26.73
C SER A 29 10.10 -7.35 27.37
N SER A 30 10.23 -8.01 28.52
CA SER A 30 9.10 -8.40 29.38
C SER A 30 8.60 -7.19 30.16
N ALA A 31 8.50 -6.03 29.50
CA ALA A 31 7.79 -4.90 30.03
C ALA A 31 6.32 -5.32 30.09
N LYS A 32 5.83 -5.59 31.30
CA LYS A 32 4.39 -5.53 31.57
C LYS A 32 3.97 -4.13 31.14
N TYR A 33 3.31 -4.02 30.00
CA TYR A 33 2.68 -2.79 29.57
C TYR A 33 1.66 -2.44 30.64
N THR A 34 2.02 -1.52 31.53
CA THR A 34 1.06 -0.82 32.36
C THR A 34 0.01 -0.25 31.42
N GLU A 35 -1.27 -0.43 31.72
CA GLU A 35 -2.43 0.12 30.98
C GLU A 35 -2.47 1.67 31.03
N GLY A 36 -1.36 2.32 30.65
CA GLY A 36 -1.39 3.68 30.15
C GLY A 36 -2.03 3.64 28.77
N LYS A 37 -2.94 4.58 28.51
CA LYS A 37 -3.61 4.73 27.22
C LYS A 37 -2.55 5.08 26.17
N LEU A 38 -2.00 4.06 25.51
CA LEU A 38 -1.01 4.22 24.42
C LEU A 38 -1.55 5.22 23.40
N THR A 39 -0.67 6.05 22.84
CA THR A 39 -1.01 6.88 21.68
C THR A 39 -1.29 5.98 20.47
N TYR A 40 -1.98 6.53 19.47
CA TYR A 40 -2.25 5.79 18.23
C TYR A 40 -0.95 5.34 17.55
N ALA A 41 0.02 6.24 17.40
CA ALA A 41 1.34 5.91 16.87
C ALA A 41 2.03 4.77 17.64
N GLU A 42 2.01 4.79 18.98
CA GLU A 42 2.59 3.71 19.78
C GLU A 42 1.90 2.37 19.54
N ARG A 43 0.56 2.35 19.40
CA ARG A 43 -0.18 1.13 19.03
C ARG A 43 0.27 0.62 17.66
N LEU A 44 0.33 1.48 16.65
CA LEU A 44 0.76 1.08 15.30
C LEU A 44 2.17 0.47 15.34
N ASN A 45 3.10 1.10 16.05
CA ASN A 45 4.47 0.62 16.18
C ASN A 45 4.58 -0.75 16.88
N ILE A 46 3.64 -1.11 17.75
CA ILE A 46 3.60 -2.41 18.43
C ILE A 46 3.03 -3.49 17.51
N TYR A 47 1.93 -3.18 16.81
CA TYR A 47 1.17 -4.22 16.10
C TYR A 47 1.58 -4.41 14.64
N MET A 48 2.02 -3.35 13.96
CA MET A 48 2.33 -3.38 12.53
C MET A 48 3.80 -3.66 12.23
N ASN A 49 4.66 -3.69 13.25
CA ASN A 49 6.08 -3.96 13.07
C ASN A 49 6.38 -5.45 13.29
N HIS A 50 7.03 -6.03 12.30
CA HIS A 50 7.64 -7.34 12.38
C HIS A 50 8.79 -7.34 13.42
N PRO A 51 9.12 -8.48 14.05
CA PRO A 51 10.23 -8.58 15.01
C PRO A 51 11.60 -8.14 14.48
N TRP A 52 11.76 -8.07 13.15
CA TRP A 52 12.96 -7.53 12.50
C TRP A 52 12.98 -5.99 12.41
N GLY A 53 12.01 -5.29 13.00
CA GLY A 53 11.91 -3.83 12.95
C GLY A 53 11.51 -3.31 11.57
N LEU A 54 10.68 -4.06 10.85
CA LEU A 54 10.18 -3.74 9.50
C LEU A 54 8.66 -3.65 9.54
N VAL A 55 8.05 -2.82 8.69
CA VAL A 55 6.58 -2.76 8.59
C VAL A 55 6.05 -4.02 7.91
N ASP A 56 5.08 -4.67 8.54
CA ASP A 56 4.29 -5.72 7.93
C ASP A 56 3.08 -5.10 7.21
N TYR A 57 3.17 -5.01 5.88
CA TYR A 57 2.12 -4.38 5.08
C TYR A 57 0.82 -5.19 5.02
N HIS A 58 0.83 -6.49 5.34
CA HIS A 58 -0.38 -7.29 5.43
C HIS A 58 -1.17 -6.93 6.68
N ILE A 59 -0.49 -6.88 7.83
CA ILE A 59 -1.09 -6.46 9.09
C ILE A 59 -1.50 -4.99 9.01
N TYR A 60 -0.66 -4.14 8.41
CA TYR A 60 -0.98 -2.74 8.14
C TYR A 60 -2.28 -2.62 7.34
N LEU A 61 -2.38 -3.27 6.17
CA LEU A 61 -3.55 -3.17 5.30
C LEU A 61 -4.80 -3.70 5.99
N THR A 62 -4.70 -4.85 6.67
CA THR A 62 -5.81 -5.44 7.44
C THR A 62 -6.30 -4.50 8.55
N HIS A 63 -5.40 -3.74 9.17
CA HIS A 63 -5.78 -2.74 10.17
C HIS A 63 -6.50 -1.55 9.54
N ILE A 64 -6.00 -1.02 8.43
CA ILE A 64 -6.62 0.10 7.71
C ILE A 64 -8.00 -0.28 7.18
N GLU A 65 -8.16 -1.50 6.69
CA GLU A 65 -9.43 -2.02 6.16
C GLU A 65 -10.37 -2.54 7.28
N SER A 66 -9.91 -2.57 8.53
CA SER A 66 -10.71 -3.10 9.64
C SER A 66 -11.99 -2.29 9.81
N ARG A 67 -13.14 -2.98 9.76
CA ARG A 67 -14.50 -2.39 9.83
C ARG A 67 -14.88 -1.52 8.63
N ARG A 68 -14.07 -1.47 7.59
CA ARG A 68 -14.34 -0.74 6.34
C ARG A 68 -14.85 -1.70 5.27
N ASP A 69 -16.05 -2.24 5.48
CA ASP A 69 -16.78 -2.91 4.40
C ASP A 69 -17.22 -1.88 3.34
N GLU A 70 -17.71 -2.34 2.19
CA GLU A 70 -18.16 -1.49 1.07
C GLU A 70 -19.15 -0.41 1.51
N ILE A 71 -20.09 -0.76 2.40
CA ILE A 71 -21.09 0.15 2.94
C ILE A 71 -20.45 1.24 3.81
N ASN A 72 -19.46 0.89 4.62
CA ASN A 72 -18.77 1.85 5.47
C ASN A 72 -17.79 2.71 4.66
N ARG A 73 -17.09 2.15 3.67
CA ARG A 73 -16.18 2.90 2.80
C ARG A 73 -16.91 3.99 2.00
N SER A 74 -18.06 3.65 1.41
CA SER A 74 -18.89 4.62 0.67
C SER A 74 -19.40 5.77 1.56
N LYS A 75 -19.60 5.52 2.86
CA LYS A 75 -20.01 6.54 3.84
C LYS A 75 -18.85 7.34 4.42
N GLU A 76 -17.61 6.87 4.29
CA GLU A 76 -16.41 7.54 4.82
C GLU A 76 -15.78 8.52 3.82
N CYS A 77 -16.44 8.79 2.71
CA CYS A 77 -16.01 9.81 1.76
C CYS A 77 -16.23 11.21 2.35
N HIS A 78 -15.24 12.10 2.16
CA HIS A 78 -15.30 13.47 2.64
C HIS A 78 -14.95 14.44 1.51
N LEU A 79 -15.82 15.38 1.22
CA LEU A 79 -15.53 16.46 0.30
C LEU A 79 -14.57 17.45 0.97
N LEU A 80 -13.50 17.79 0.26
CA LEU A 80 -12.56 18.80 0.68
C LEU A 80 -13.07 20.21 0.34
N GLU A 81 -13.17 21.06 1.35
CA GLU A 81 -13.58 22.46 1.22
C GLU A 81 -12.49 23.41 1.74
N THR A 82 -12.53 24.68 1.32
CA THR A 82 -11.56 25.73 1.71
C THR A 82 -11.38 25.89 3.23
N GLY A 83 -12.36 25.46 4.04
CA GLY A 83 -12.35 25.56 5.50
C GLY A 83 -12.50 24.24 6.25
N GLY A 84 -12.51 23.08 5.60
CA GLY A 84 -12.71 21.82 6.30
C GLY A 84 -13.10 20.63 5.42
N PHE A 85 -13.70 19.63 6.08
CA PHE A 85 -14.17 18.39 5.47
C PHE A 85 -15.65 18.20 5.75
N THR A 86 -16.42 17.95 4.69
CA THR A 86 -17.83 17.59 4.80
C THR A 86 -17.98 16.13 4.44
N GLN A 87 -18.53 15.32 5.34
CA GLN A 87 -18.84 13.92 5.03
C GLN A 87 -19.91 13.85 3.95
N VAL A 88 -19.68 13.06 2.91
CA VAL A 88 -20.55 12.94 1.75
C VAL A 88 -20.68 11.48 1.33
N THR A 89 -21.82 11.12 0.75
CA THR A 89 -21.95 9.90 -0.03
C THR A 89 -21.79 10.26 -1.49
N LEU A 90 -20.83 9.65 -2.18
CA LEU A 90 -20.61 9.91 -3.59
C LEU A 90 -21.75 9.26 -4.41
N THR A 91 -22.63 10.09 -4.95
CA THR A 91 -23.77 9.72 -5.81
C THR A 91 -23.85 10.64 -7.02
N GLU A 92 -24.66 10.29 -8.03
CA GLU A 92 -24.89 11.13 -9.21
C GLU A 92 -25.42 12.53 -8.84
N GLU A 93 -26.24 12.62 -7.79
CA GLU A 93 -26.78 13.90 -7.31
C GLU A 93 -25.69 14.78 -6.65
N LEU A 94 -24.75 14.17 -5.91
CA LEU A 94 -23.62 14.91 -5.33
C LEU A 94 -22.75 15.55 -6.42
N THR A 95 -22.52 14.82 -7.52
CA THR A 95 -21.74 15.32 -8.65
C THR A 95 -22.42 16.45 -9.42
N SER A 96 -23.75 16.56 -9.32
CA SER A 96 -24.56 17.47 -10.14
C SER A 96 -25.01 18.74 -9.42
N GLU A 97 -25.35 18.66 -8.12
CA GLU A 97 -26.06 19.76 -7.42
C GLU A 97 -25.23 20.46 -6.34
N LYS A 98 -24.16 19.84 -5.84
CA LYS A 98 -23.49 20.28 -4.59
C LYS A 98 -22.03 20.68 -4.72
N ILE A 99 -21.41 20.48 -5.89
CA ILE A 99 -20.04 20.95 -6.12
C ILE A 99 -20.13 22.38 -6.66
N PRO A 100 -19.69 23.40 -5.89
CA PRO A 100 -19.73 24.78 -6.36
C PRO A 100 -18.92 24.93 -7.64
N THR A 101 -19.48 25.59 -8.64
CA THR A 101 -18.80 25.84 -9.92
C THR A 101 -17.52 26.63 -9.67
N GLY A 102 -16.38 26.11 -10.13
CA GLY A 102 -15.06 26.74 -9.96
C GLY A 102 -14.27 26.32 -8.71
N THR A 103 -14.72 25.31 -7.96
CA THR A 103 -13.89 24.61 -6.95
C THR A 103 -13.34 23.30 -7.52
N ASN A 104 -12.24 22.80 -6.93
CA ASN A 104 -11.73 21.45 -7.21
C ASN A 104 -12.33 20.48 -6.19
N PRO A 105 -13.33 19.66 -6.57
CA PRO A 105 -14.00 18.74 -5.66
C PRO A 105 -13.15 17.49 -5.39
N THR A 106 -12.15 17.61 -4.52
CA THR A 106 -11.39 16.44 -4.07
C THR A 106 -12.19 15.67 -3.03
N ILE A 107 -12.55 14.43 -3.36
CA ILE A 107 -13.19 13.48 -2.43
C ILE A 107 -12.10 12.70 -1.72
N VAL A 108 -11.90 12.95 -0.43
CA VAL A 108 -11.02 12.15 0.43
C VAL A 108 -11.70 10.83 0.78
N PHE A 109 -11.02 9.73 0.50
CA PHE A 109 -11.55 8.38 0.69
C PHE A 109 -10.71 7.50 1.62
N VAL A 110 -9.43 7.85 1.87
CA VAL A 110 -8.64 7.17 2.90
C VAL A 110 -7.56 8.06 3.51
N SER A 111 -7.26 7.85 4.79
CA SER A 111 -6.13 8.47 5.49
C SER A 111 -5.17 7.41 6.04
N LEU A 112 -3.95 7.36 5.48
CA LEU A 112 -2.97 6.31 5.72
C LEU A 112 -1.82 6.79 6.64
N PRO A 113 -1.57 6.16 7.81
CA PRO A 113 -0.36 6.40 8.59
C PRO A 113 0.92 6.13 7.80
N VAL A 114 1.84 7.08 7.75
CA VAL A 114 3.08 6.94 6.97
C VAL A 114 4.20 6.38 7.86
N PRO A 115 4.81 5.23 7.51
CA PRO A 115 6.00 4.77 8.20
C PRO A 115 7.20 5.66 7.84
N LYS A 116 7.88 6.21 8.85
CA LYS A 116 9.11 7.00 8.68
C LYS A 116 10.36 6.13 8.62
N VAL A 117 11.49 6.80 8.37
CA VAL A 117 12.84 6.24 8.49
C VAL A 117 12.97 5.45 9.80
N GLY A 118 13.42 4.20 9.68
CA GLY A 118 13.48 3.26 10.80
C GLY A 118 12.18 2.49 11.06
N ASN A 119 11.21 2.54 10.13
CA ASN A 119 9.94 1.80 10.17
C ASN A 119 9.09 2.15 11.40
N ARG A 120 9.03 3.44 11.72
CA ARG A 120 8.25 3.93 12.86
C ARG A 120 7.11 4.82 12.41
N PHE A 121 5.97 4.65 13.07
CA PHE A 121 4.81 5.51 12.89
C PHE A 121 4.87 6.68 13.87
N ASP A 122 4.50 7.85 13.39
CA ASP A 122 4.16 9.01 14.20
C ASP A 122 2.78 9.54 13.76
N ASN A 123 2.50 10.82 13.98
CA ASN A 123 1.24 11.44 13.62
C ASN A 123 1.17 11.87 12.13
N THR A 124 2.15 11.47 11.31
CA THR A 124 2.16 11.77 9.86
C THR A 124 1.21 10.85 9.11
N LYS A 125 0.36 11.44 8.26
CA LYS A 125 -0.57 10.71 7.41
C LYS A 125 -0.47 11.13 5.95
N LEU A 126 -0.67 10.18 5.04
CA LEU A 126 -0.94 10.41 3.64
C LEU A 126 -2.45 10.28 3.42
N VAL A 127 -3.10 11.40 3.17
CA VAL A 127 -4.54 11.47 2.89
C VAL A 127 -4.73 11.34 1.39
N LEU A 128 -5.38 10.27 0.96
CA LEU A 128 -5.70 10.05 -0.44
C LEU A 128 -7.08 10.62 -0.75
N GLY A 129 -7.15 11.33 -1.86
CA GLY A 129 -8.38 11.87 -2.41
C GLY A 129 -8.45 11.70 -3.91
N PHE A 130 -9.64 11.88 -4.44
CA PHE A 130 -9.93 11.80 -5.85
C PHE A 130 -10.55 13.12 -6.32
N ASP A 131 -9.85 13.81 -7.20
CA ASP A 131 -10.34 15.02 -7.83
C ASP A 131 -11.28 14.64 -8.98
N LEU A 132 -12.58 14.84 -8.77
CA LEU A 132 -13.60 14.49 -9.75
C LEU A 132 -13.50 15.32 -11.04
N ALA A 133 -12.98 16.56 -10.97
CA ALA A 133 -12.89 17.45 -12.12
C ALA A 133 -11.74 17.08 -13.06
N THR A 134 -10.61 16.69 -12.50
CA THR A 134 -9.41 16.30 -13.27
C THR A 134 -9.24 14.80 -13.42
N PHE A 135 -10.08 14.00 -12.75
CA PHE A 135 -9.99 12.54 -12.69
C PHE A 135 -8.63 12.05 -12.15
N ASN A 136 -8.08 12.79 -11.19
CA ASN A 136 -6.76 12.53 -10.60
C ASN A 136 -6.88 11.90 -9.21
N LEU A 137 -6.03 10.89 -8.95
CA LEU A 137 -5.61 10.52 -7.61
C LEU A 137 -4.72 11.63 -7.05
N GLN A 138 -5.09 12.16 -5.89
CA GLN A 138 -4.31 13.11 -5.12
C GLN A 138 -3.91 12.49 -3.78
N GLY A 139 -2.68 12.76 -3.34
CA GLY A 139 -2.16 12.30 -2.05
C GLY A 139 -1.53 13.45 -1.29
N TYR A 140 -2.12 13.85 -0.17
CA TYR A 140 -1.66 14.94 0.67
C TYR A 140 -0.95 14.41 1.91
N LEU A 141 0.31 14.79 2.08
CA LEU A 141 1.07 14.51 3.30
C LEU A 141 0.72 15.54 4.35
N VAL A 142 0.16 15.07 5.46
CA VAL A 142 -0.30 15.87 6.59
C VAL A 142 0.52 15.48 7.82
N GLU A 143 1.19 16.47 8.40
CA GLU A 143 1.97 16.31 9.63
C GLU A 143 1.27 17.05 10.77
N SER A 144 1.11 16.38 11.91
CA SER A 144 0.45 16.95 13.08
C SER A 144 1.28 16.70 14.35
N GLU A 145 1.28 17.67 15.25
CA GLU A 145 1.88 17.53 16.58
C GLU A 145 1.01 16.64 17.48
N THR A 146 -0.30 16.61 17.24
CA THR A 146 -1.27 15.79 17.97
C THR A 146 -1.74 14.59 17.15
N PRO A 147 -2.13 13.48 17.80
CA PRO A 147 -2.69 12.32 17.12
C PRO A 147 -3.91 12.70 16.26
N LEU A 148 -3.90 12.26 15.01
CA LEU A 148 -5.03 12.39 14.08
C LEU A 148 -5.78 11.05 14.11
N ASP A 149 -6.65 10.84 15.09
CA ASP A 149 -7.26 9.51 15.29
C ASP A 149 -8.47 9.29 14.35
N ASP A 150 -9.14 10.37 13.92
CA ASP A 150 -10.32 10.34 13.04
C ASP A 150 -10.15 11.29 11.83
N TYR A 151 -10.92 11.09 10.75
CA TYR A 151 -11.05 12.05 9.64
C TYR A 151 -11.50 13.41 10.13
N LYS A 152 -12.33 13.42 11.18
CA LYS A 152 -12.73 14.65 11.88
C LYS A 152 -11.55 15.40 12.48
N ASP A 153 -10.38 14.80 12.69
CA ASP A 153 -9.20 15.53 13.15
C ASP A 153 -8.35 16.07 12.00
N LEU A 154 -8.55 15.61 10.76
CA LEU A 154 -7.77 16.05 9.60
C LEU A 154 -7.89 17.55 9.36
N HIS A 155 -9.06 18.17 9.61
CA HIS A 155 -9.23 19.62 9.47
C HIS A 155 -8.22 20.42 10.31
N LYS A 156 -7.76 19.87 11.45
CA LYS A 156 -6.81 20.56 12.36
C LYS A 156 -5.43 20.74 11.74
N ALA A 157 -5.06 19.86 10.81
CA ALA A 157 -3.73 19.84 10.20
C ALA A 157 -3.78 20.04 8.67
N TRP A 158 -4.97 20.10 8.06
CA TRP A 158 -5.12 20.16 6.61
C TRP A 158 -4.46 21.36 5.95
N ASN A 159 -4.51 22.54 6.58
CA ASN A 159 -3.87 23.75 6.07
C ASN A 159 -2.33 23.61 5.93
N LYS A 160 -1.74 22.59 6.54
CA LYS A 160 -0.30 22.24 6.44
C LYS A 160 -0.05 21.09 5.45
N GLY A 161 -1.10 20.57 4.81
CA GLY A 161 -1.05 19.46 3.87
C GLY A 161 -0.22 19.80 2.63
N ARG A 162 0.66 18.89 2.23
CA ARG A 162 1.51 19.03 1.04
C ARG A 162 1.10 18.00 -0.01
N LEU A 163 0.81 18.44 -1.23
CA LEU A 163 0.46 17.55 -2.34
C LEU A 163 1.70 16.77 -2.80
N MET A 164 1.72 15.47 -2.51
CA MET A 164 2.82 14.56 -2.82
C MET A 164 2.56 13.70 -4.06
N ILE A 165 1.30 13.30 -4.26
CA ILE A 165 0.85 12.51 -5.40
C ILE A 165 -0.22 13.34 -6.11
N ASP A 166 -0.07 13.50 -7.42
CA ASP A 166 -1.07 14.09 -8.30
C ASP A 166 -0.97 13.37 -9.64
N MET A 167 -1.86 12.39 -9.84
CA MET A 167 -1.77 11.45 -10.95
C MET A 167 -3.14 11.17 -11.53
N HIS A 168 -3.27 11.33 -12.84
CA HIS A 168 -4.46 10.92 -13.57
C HIS A 168 -4.76 9.42 -13.37
N ALA A 169 -6.01 9.07 -13.06
CA ALA A 169 -6.39 7.69 -12.72
C ALA A 169 -6.02 6.69 -13.82
N HIS A 170 -6.29 7.02 -15.08
CA HIS A 170 -5.85 6.22 -16.24
C HIS A 170 -4.35 5.91 -16.28
N LYS A 171 -3.51 6.82 -15.82
CA LYS A 171 -2.06 6.58 -15.75
C LYS A 171 -1.75 5.52 -14.70
N LEU A 172 -2.37 5.58 -13.53
CA LEU A 172 -2.22 4.54 -12.52
C LEU A 172 -2.77 3.19 -13.00
N LEU A 173 -3.94 3.18 -13.63
CA LEU A 173 -4.53 1.96 -14.20
C LEU A 173 -3.61 1.33 -15.25
N GLY A 174 -2.97 2.15 -16.10
CA GLY A 174 -1.96 1.69 -17.05
C GLY A 174 -0.70 1.12 -16.38
N ILE A 175 -0.23 1.76 -15.32
CA ILE A 175 0.89 1.28 -14.48
C ILE A 175 0.56 -0.08 -13.86
N VAL A 176 -0.64 -0.23 -13.29
CA VAL A 176 -1.12 -1.50 -12.70
C VAL A 176 -1.22 -2.57 -13.79
N ASP A 177 -1.86 -2.26 -14.92
CA ASP A 177 -1.99 -3.18 -16.06
C ASP A 177 -0.61 -3.68 -16.53
N HIS A 178 0.35 -2.77 -16.70
CA HIS A 178 1.68 -3.12 -17.17
C HIS A 178 2.42 -4.00 -16.15
N THR A 179 2.44 -3.56 -14.89
CA THR A 179 3.13 -4.24 -13.79
C THR A 179 2.57 -5.63 -13.57
N MET A 180 1.25 -5.76 -13.42
CA MET A 180 0.62 -7.03 -13.06
C MET A 180 0.63 -8.05 -14.22
N LYS A 181 0.68 -7.61 -15.49
CA LYS A 181 0.66 -8.52 -16.65
C LYS A 181 2.04 -8.86 -17.19
N ASN A 182 2.99 -7.93 -17.14
CA ASN A 182 4.23 -8.05 -17.90
C ASN A 182 5.49 -8.01 -17.03
N GLU A 183 5.49 -7.25 -15.94
CA GLU A 183 6.69 -6.96 -15.15
C GLU A 183 6.37 -6.89 -13.65
N ILE A 184 5.98 -8.03 -13.08
CA ILE A 184 5.55 -8.11 -11.68
C ILE A 184 6.70 -7.80 -10.68
N GLU A 185 7.95 -7.92 -11.13
CA GLU A 185 9.16 -7.56 -10.38
C GLU A 185 9.21 -6.07 -10.03
N ILE A 186 8.47 -5.21 -10.74
CA ILE A 186 8.34 -3.77 -10.40
C ILE A 186 7.79 -3.59 -8.98
N LEU A 187 6.96 -4.52 -8.49
CA LEU A 187 6.40 -4.48 -7.14
C LEU A 187 7.48 -4.48 -6.04
N GLU A 188 8.69 -4.95 -6.31
CA GLU A 188 9.80 -4.93 -5.34
C GLU A 188 10.38 -3.54 -5.11
N THR A 189 10.41 -2.74 -6.17
CA THR A 189 10.97 -1.39 -6.13
C THR A 189 9.91 -0.38 -5.71
N GLY A 190 8.64 -0.72 -5.89
CA GLY A 190 7.50 0.17 -5.72
C GLY A 190 7.06 0.73 -7.07
N MET A 191 5.78 0.58 -7.39
CA MET A 191 5.23 0.99 -8.69
C MET A 191 5.39 2.49 -8.91
N LEU A 192 4.94 3.33 -7.96
CA LEU A 192 4.95 4.77 -8.13
C LEU A 192 6.39 5.29 -8.24
N ARG A 193 7.30 4.69 -7.47
CA ARG A 193 8.73 4.99 -7.58
C ARG A 193 9.30 4.60 -8.94
N HIS A 194 9.03 3.38 -9.43
CA HIS A 194 9.58 2.89 -10.69
C HIS A 194 9.24 3.80 -11.87
N TYR A 195 8.00 4.30 -11.92
CA TYR A 195 7.54 5.20 -12.97
C TYR A 195 7.84 6.69 -12.71
N GLY A 196 8.49 7.03 -11.58
CA GLY A 196 8.88 8.41 -11.27
C GLY A 196 7.72 9.31 -10.84
N GLU A 197 6.65 8.72 -10.32
CA GLU A 197 5.39 9.40 -9.99
C GLU A 197 5.29 9.82 -8.53
N ASN A 198 6.28 9.47 -7.72
CA ASN A 198 6.29 9.75 -6.30
C ASN A 198 7.36 10.77 -5.95
N LYS A 199 6.96 11.83 -5.25
CA LYS A 199 7.88 12.82 -4.67
C LYS A 199 8.42 12.40 -3.29
N LEU A 200 7.81 11.37 -2.70
CA LEU A 200 8.19 10.80 -1.41
C LEU A 200 8.90 9.46 -1.65
N GLU A 201 9.97 9.18 -0.91
CA GLU A 201 10.60 7.85 -0.93
C GLU A 201 9.74 6.86 -0.13
N LEU A 202 8.68 6.35 -0.75
CA LEU A 202 7.81 5.35 -0.14
C LEU A 202 8.41 3.95 -0.25
N HIS A 203 8.09 3.13 0.74
CA HIS A 203 8.41 1.70 0.69
C HIS A 203 7.53 1.03 -0.38
N ALA A 204 8.09 0.01 -1.04
CA ALA A 204 7.37 -0.71 -2.09
C ALA A 204 6.04 -1.32 -1.62
N GLY A 205 6.01 -1.83 -0.38
CA GLY A 205 4.77 -2.29 0.25
C GLY A 205 3.73 -1.19 0.46
N PHE A 206 4.15 0.03 0.77
CA PHE A 206 3.25 1.17 0.90
C PHE A 206 2.74 1.68 -0.45
N ASP A 207 3.57 1.63 -1.50
CA ASP A 207 3.14 1.91 -2.88
C ASP A 207 1.99 0.99 -3.32
N MET A 208 2.08 -0.31 -3.00
CA MET A 208 0.97 -1.24 -3.27
C MET A 208 -0.26 -0.96 -2.42
N VAL A 209 -0.10 -0.59 -1.14
CA VAL A 209 -1.24 -0.17 -0.31
C VAL A 209 -1.98 1.00 -0.96
N ILE A 210 -1.26 2.01 -1.48
CA ILE A 210 -1.88 3.14 -2.19
C ILE A 210 -2.65 2.65 -3.41
N ALA A 211 -2.03 1.79 -4.23
CA ALA A 211 -2.67 1.24 -5.43
C ALA A 211 -3.93 0.43 -5.09
N ILE A 212 -3.87 -0.45 -4.07
CA ILE A 212 -5.00 -1.25 -3.59
C ILE A 212 -6.14 -0.34 -3.13
N GLN A 213 -5.85 0.66 -2.27
CA GLN A 213 -6.88 1.55 -1.75
C GLN A 213 -7.53 2.40 -2.85
N PHE A 214 -6.75 2.84 -3.84
CA PHE A 214 -7.31 3.61 -4.95
C PHE A 214 -8.13 2.76 -5.92
N LEU A 215 -7.66 1.56 -6.28
CA LEU A 215 -8.44 0.63 -7.10
C LEU A 215 -9.75 0.25 -6.41
N GLN A 216 -9.72 0.04 -5.09
CA GLN A 216 -10.92 -0.24 -4.32
C GLN A 216 -11.89 0.94 -4.31
N PHE A 217 -11.40 2.17 -4.17
CA PHE A 217 -12.24 3.36 -4.31
C PHE A 217 -12.89 3.45 -5.70
N LEU A 218 -12.13 3.18 -6.77
CA LEU A 218 -12.67 3.17 -8.13
C LEU A 218 -13.70 2.04 -8.34
N ASP A 219 -13.51 0.88 -7.72
CA ASP A 219 -14.41 -0.27 -7.77
C ASP A 219 -15.75 0.03 -7.04
N ASP A 220 -15.66 0.55 -5.82
CA ASP A 220 -16.80 0.97 -4.99
C ASP A 220 -17.69 2.00 -5.70
N HIS A 221 -17.11 2.79 -6.63
CA HIS A 221 -17.79 3.84 -7.38
C HIS A 221 -17.78 3.59 -8.90
N ALA A 222 -17.57 2.35 -9.33
CA ALA A 222 -17.33 2.06 -10.74
C ALA A 222 -18.51 2.45 -11.64
N ASP A 223 -19.74 2.21 -11.19
CA ASP A 223 -20.95 2.53 -11.96
C ASP A 223 -21.16 4.04 -12.14
N LEU A 224 -20.60 4.85 -11.23
CA LEU A 224 -20.63 6.30 -11.32
C LEU A 224 -19.49 6.84 -12.19
N LEU A 225 -18.28 6.27 -12.04
CA LEU A 225 -17.06 6.80 -12.65
C LEU A 225 -16.81 6.28 -14.07
N PHE A 226 -17.40 5.13 -14.43
CA PHE A 226 -17.22 4.49 -15.72
C PHE A 226 -18.56 4.22 -16.40
N GLU A 227 -18.56 4.19 -17.74
CA GLU A 227 -19.71 3.82 -18.56
C GLU A 227 -20.07 2.35 -18.38
N ASP A 228 -19.03 1.51 -18.20
CA ASP A 228 -19.14 0.07 -17.97
C ASP A 228 -18.42 -0.28 -16.66
N GLY A 229 -19.16 -0.16 -15.55
CA GLY A 229 -18.67 -0.47 -14.22
C GLY A 229 -18.33 -1.94 -14.06
N GLU A 230 -19.14 -2.85 -14.60
CA GLU A 230 -18.88 -4.30 -14.56
C GLU A 230 -17.55 -4.65 -15.23
N TRP A 231 -17.28 -4.11 -16.42
CA TRP A 231 -16.00 -4.30 -17.08
C TRP A 231 -14.82 -3.83 -16.23
N PHE A 232 -14.96 -2.71 -15.51
CA PHE A 232 -13.90 -2.23 -14.63
C PHE A 232 -13.60 -3.25 -13.53
N ARG A 233 -14.65 -3.79 -12.88
CA ARG A 233 -14.52 -4.79 -11.82
C ARG A 233 -13.90 -6.08 -12.35
N GLU A 234 -14.44 -6.62 -13.44
CA GLU A 234 -13.88 -7.82 -14.09
C GLU A 234 -12.39 -7.69 -14.40
N LYS A 235 -11.96 -6.48 -14.79
CA LYS A 235 -10.57 -6.23 -15.16
C LYS A 235 -9.65 -6.00 -13.97
N TYR A 236 -10.05 -5.19 -12.98
CA TYR A 236 -9.12 -4.68 -11.96
C TYR A 236 -9.30 -5.31 -10.57
N THR A 237 -10.46 -5.90 -10.24
CA THR A 237 -10.62 -6.64 -8.98
C THR A 237 -9.60 -7.78 -8.85
N PRO A 238 -9.30 -8.57 -9.90
CA PRO A 238 -8.24 -9.59 -9.82
C PRO A 238 -6.86 -9.02 -9.45
N PHE A 239 -6.48 -7.86 -9.98
CA PHE A 239 -5.19 -7.23 -9.63
C PHE A 239 -5.15 -6.74 -8.19
N GLN A 240 -6.29 -6.29 -7.64
CA GLN A 240 -6.36 -5.94 -6.23
C GLN A 240 -6.11 -7.18 -5.36
N ASP A 241 -6.74 -8.30 -5.69
CA ASP A 241 -6.61 -9.55 -4.96
C ASP A 241 -5.20 -10.13 -5.07
N ASP A 242 -4.61 -10.12 -6.27
CA ASP A 242 -3.22 -10.56 -6.50
C ASP A 242 -2.22 -9.73 -5.68
N MET A 243 -2.38 -8.40 -5.64
CA MET A 243 -1.52 -7.54 -4.82
C MET A 243 -1.71 -7.83 -3.31
N ARG A 244 -2.94 -8.07 -2.86
CA ARG A 244 -3.21 -8.48 -1.47
C ARG A 244 -2.58 -9.84 -1.15
N GLU A 245 -2.65 -10.79 -2.07
CA GLU A 245 -2.04 -12.11 -1.92
C GLU A 245 -0.52 -12.00 -1.84
N VAL A 246 0.10 -11.18 -2.69
CA VAL A 246 1.54 -10.92 -2.67
C VAL A 246 1.98 -10.36 -1.31
N ILE A 247 1.26 -9.37 -0.78
CA ILE A 247 1.52 -8.80 0.56
C ILE A 247 1.33 -9.87 1.66
N ALA A 248 0.26 -10.66 1.60
CA ALA A 248 -0.04 -11.70 2.59
C ALA A 248 0.99 -12.84 2.57
N ALA A 249 1.39 -13.29 1.39
CA ALA A 249 2.41 -14.33 1.20
C ALA A 249 3.78 -13.85 1.72
N SER A 250 4.08 -12.58 1.50
CA SER A 250 5.26 -11.90 2.06
C SER A 250 5.25 -11.94 3.58
N SER A 251 4.16 -11.50 4.22
CA SER A 251 4.00 -11.52 5.67
C SER A 251 4.11 -12.92 6.25
N ARG A 252 3.37 -13.87 5.69
CA ARG A 252 3.43 -15.27 6.13
C ARG A 252 4.87 -15.79 6.11
N SER A 253 5.57 -15.61 5.00
CA SER A 253 6.93 -16.13 4.80
C SER A 253 7.93 -15.50 5.77
N SER A 254 7.84 -14.19 6.02
CA SER A 254 8.75 -13.50 6.96
C SER A 254 8.52 -13.93 8.41
N TRP A 255 7.26 -14.11 8.83
CA TRP A 255 6.94 -14.54 10.19
C TRP A 255 7.40 -15.96 10.48
N PHE A 256 7.23 -16.89 9.53
CA PHE A 256 7.77 -18.25 9.68
C PHE A 256 9.29 -18.23 9.76
N ALA A 257 9.96 -17.44 8.91
CA ALA A 257 11.42 -17.33 8.94
C ALA A 257 11.94 -16.74 10.26
N ALA A 258 11.28 -15.73 10.81
CA ALA A 258 11.63 -15.17 12.12
C ALA A 258 11.40 -16.19 13.24
N ASN A 259 10.30 -16.94 13.19
CA ASN A 259 10.02 -18.00 14.15
C ASN A 259 11.05 -19.13 14.10
N ASP A 260 11.58 -19.44 12.91
CA ASP A 260 12.68 -20.39 12.70
C ASP A 260 14.05 -19.82 13.14
N GLY A 261 14.09 -18.60 13.66
CA GLY A 261 15.30 -17.95 14.16
C GLY A 261 16.20 -17.37 13.07
N LEU A 262 15.71 -17.22 11.84
CA LEU A 262 16.47 -16.59 10.77
C LEU A 262 16.60 -15.09 11.01
N ALA A 263 17.82 -14.57 10.82
CA ALA A 263 18.02 -13.13 10.69
C ALA A 263 17.51 -12.66 9.32
N VAL A 264 17.10 -11.38 9.23
CA VAL A 264 16.58 -10.78 7.99
C VAL A 264 17.52 -10.98 6.79
N GLY A 265 18.84 -10.87 6.98
CA GLY A 265 19.82 -11.07 5.90
C GLY A 265 19.85 -12.51 5.38
N GLN A 266 19.65 -13.50 6.25
CA GLN A 266 19.62 -14.92 5.88
C GLN A 266 18.32 -15.27 5.15
N TYR A 267 17.20 -14.73 5.62
CA TYR A 267 15.91 -14.84 4.93
C TYR A 267 16.00 -14.30 3.50
N ARG A 268 16.59 -13.11 3.32
CA ARG A 268 16.80 -12.52 1.98
C ARG A 268 17.60 -13.43 1.08
N GLN A 269 18.74 -13.94 1.54
CA GLN A 269 19.58 -14.85 0.74
C GLN A 269 18.83 -16.12 0.32
N LYS A 270 17.95 -16.63 1.19
CA LYS A 270 17.13 -17.81 0.91
C LYS A 270 16.00 -17.52 -0.10
N GLU A 271 15.41 -16.34 -0.02
CA GLU A 271 14.30 -15.88 -0.87
C GLU A 271 14.73 -15.18 -2.16
N ILE A 272 16.03 -15.14 -2.51
CA ILE A 272 16.51 -14.67 -3.84
C ILE A 272 15.80 -15.38 -5.01
N LYS A 273 15.17 -16.54 -4.77
CA LYS A 273 14.38 -17.28 -5.78
C LYS A 273 12.90 -16.85 -5.87
N ARG A 274 12.38 -16.08 -4.90
CA ARG A 274 11.02 -15.51 -4.86
C ARG A 274 11.12 -14.01 -4.60
N VAL A 275 11.65 -13.33 -5.61
CA VAL A 275 12.20 -11.98 -5.50
C VAL A 275 11.18 -10.98 -4.92
N ILE A 276 9.92 -11.04 -5.40
CA ILE A 276 8.85 -10.10 -5.02
C ILE A 276 8.48 -10.16 -3.54
N VAL A 277 8.37 -11.38 -3.01
CA VAL A 277 7.96 -11.65 -1.62
C VAL A 277 9.00 -11.13 -0.63
N SER A 278 10.26 -11.03 -1.02
CA SER A 278 11.35 -10.58 -0.14
C SER A 278 11.53 -9.05 -0.08
N GLY A 279 11.19 -8.34 -1.17
CA GLY A 279 11.39 -6.89 -1.30
C GLY A 279 10.39 -6.03 -0.51
N LEU A 280 9.21 -6.56 -0.23
CA LEU A 280 8.09 -5.81 0.36
C LEU A 280 8.25 -5.52 1.85
N PHE A 281 9.10 -6.28 2.53
CA PHE A 281 9.50 -6.02 3.92
C PHE A 281 10.58 -4.94 4.03
N TYR A 282 11.05 -4.37 2.93
CA TYR A 282 12.16 -3.43 2.98
C TYR A 282 11.66 -2.00 3.23
N GLY A 283 11.92 -1.52 4.45
CA GLY A 283 12.13 -0.10 4.68
C GLY A 283 13.45 0.29 4.03
N GLN A 284 13.40 1.13 3.01
CA GLN A 284 14.62 1.66 2.41
C GLN A 284 15.31 2.55 3.43
N THR A 285 16.26 2.00 4.18
CA THR A 285 17.24 2.82 4.88
C THR A 285 18.16 3.46 3.85
N VAL A 286 18.44 4.73 4.09
CA VAL A 286 19.31 5.65 3.34
C VAL A 286 20.67 5.03 2.96
N ASP A 287 21.12 3.97 3.62
CA ASP A 287 22.41 3.29 3.33
C ASP A 287 22.44 2.42 2.06
N SER A 288 21.32 2.21 1.37
CA SER A 288 21.33 1.62 0.02
C SER A 288 21.47 2.69 -1.10
N LEU A 289 21.54 3.98 -0.73
CA LEU A 289 21.63 5.11 -1.66
C LEU A 289 23.08 5.38 -2.10
N GLU A 290 23.66 4.49 -2.90
CA GLU A 290 24.77 4.86 -3.80
C GLU A 290 24.61 4.33 -5.23
N GLN A 291 23.38 4.00 -5.62
CA GLN A 291 23.08 3.94 -7.06
C GLN A 291 21.91 4.87 -7.37
N PRO A 292 22.17 6.08 -7.91
CA PRO A 292 21.12 6.81 -8.57
C PRO A 292 20.56 5.90 -9.67
N VAL A 293 19.28 5.55 -9.58
CA VAL A 293 18.54 5.02 -10.73
C VAL A 293 18.77 6.06 -11.82
N SER A 294 19.56 5.69 -12.82
CA SER A 294 19.99 6.63 -13.84
C SER A 294 18.74 7.29 -14.42
N ASN A 295 18.71 8.62 -14.55
CA ASN A 295 17.64 9.32 -15.25
C ASN A 295 17.32 8.67 -16.62
N LYS A 296 18.28 7.95 -17.24
CA LYS A 296 18.05 7.15 -18.46
C LYS A 296 17.17 5.90 -18.26
N GLN A 297 17.22 5.21 -17.12
CA GLN A 297 16.36 4.07 -16.81
C GLN A 297 14.94 4.53 -16.50
N ALA A 298 14.77 5.59 -15.71
CA ALA A 298 13.46 6.22 -15.49
C ALA A 298 12.86 6.77 -16.80
N LEU A 299 13.64 7.48 -17.63
CA LEU A 299 13.17 7.92 -18.95
C LEU A 299 12.90 6.77 -19.92
N LYS A 300 13.58 5.62 -19.80
CA LYS A 300 13.27 4.43 -20.60
C LYS A 300 12.01 3.73 -20.11
N ALA A 301 11.78 3.63 -18.79
CA ALA A 301 10.56 3.09 -18.20
C ALA A 301 9.33 3.97 -18.53
N ILE A 302 9.47 5.30 -18.43
CA ILE A 302 8.46 6.28 -18.85
C ILE A 302 8.17 6.19 -20.36
N LYS A 303 9.18 5.85 -21.19
CA LYS A 303 8.99 5.59 -22.63
C LYS A 303 8.50 4.17 -22.95
N ALA A 304 8.62 3.23 -22.00
CA ALA A 304 8.25 1.82 -22.16
C ALA A 304 6.82 1.54 -21.70
N VAL A 305 6.24 2.38 -20.84
CA VAL A 305 4.78 2.52 -20.80
C VAL A 305 4.40 3.10 -22.15
N PRO A 306 3.77 2.33 -23.05
CA PRO A 306 3.20 2.98 -24.20
C PRO A 306 2.12 3.88 -23.61
N TYR A 307 2.30 5.19 -23.74
CA TYR A 307 1.19 6.12 -23.79
C TYR A 307 0.42 5.75 -25.06
N ASP A 308 -0.22 4.59 -25.01
CA ASP A 308 -0.98 4.01 -26.09
C ASP A 308 -2.23 4.87 -26.12
N THR A 309 -2.15 5.95 -26.90
CA THR A 309 -3.23 6.88 -27.12
C THR A 309 -4.52 6.17 -27.49
N GLU A 310 -4.47 4.95 -28.05
CA GLU A 310 -5.64 4.13 -28.36
C GLU A 310 -6.19 3.38 -27.11
N ARG A 311 -5.34 2.91 -26.20
CA ARG A 311 -5.77 2.32 -24.91
C ARG A 311 -6.18 3.37 -23.88
N VAL A 312 -5.46 4.48 -23.79
CA VAL A 312 -5.87 5.66 -23.02
C VAL A 312 -7.15 6.23 -23.63
N SER A 313 -7.30 6.23 -24.96
CA SER A 313 -8.57 6.53 -25.62
C SER A 313 -9.66 5.53 -25.26
N LYS A 314 -9.43 4.22 -25.20
CA LYS A 314 -10.45 3.23 -24.80
C LYS A 314 -10.81 3.33 -23.31
N LEU A 315 -9.85 3.64 -22.44
CA LEU A 315 -10.07 3.89 -21.02
C LEU A 315 -10.78 5.22 -20.79
N SER A 316 -10.41 6.27 -21.52
CA SER A 316 -11.00 7.61 -21.48
C SER A 316 -12.37 7.67 -22.17
N ALA A 317 -12.60 6.83 -23.18
CA ALA A 317 -13.90 6.65 -23.84
C ALA A 317 -14.83 5.77 -23.01
N ARG A 318 -14.36 5.21 -21.88
CA ARG A 318 -15.14 4.41 -20.94
C ARG A 318 -15.21 5.03 -19.56
N ALA A 319 -14.33 5.96 -19.23
CA ALA A 319 -14.58 6.87 -18.12
C ALA A 319 -15.78 7.70 -18.53
N LYS A 320 -16.77 7.81 -17.64
CA LYS A 320 -17.73 8.89 -17.77
C LYS A 320 -16.88 10.15 -17.61
N VAL A 321 -16.67 10.89 -18.70
CA VAL A 321 -16.38 12.31 -18.55
C VAL A 321 -17.60 12.82 -17.79
N ILE A 322 -17.43 13.07 -16.49
CA ILE A 322 -18.41 13.85 -15.75
C ILE A 322 -18.32 15.21 -16.40
N ASP A 323 -19.11 15.39 -17.45
CA ASP A 323 -19.15 16.61 -18.23
C ASP A 323 -19.80 17.67 -17.36
N MET A 324 -19.01 18.29 -16.50
CA MET A 324 -19.41 19.52 -15.81
C MET A 324 -19.59 20.68 -16.82
N GLY A 325 -19.17 20.50 -18.08
CA GLY A 325 -19.23 21.46 -19.17
C GLY A 325 -20.53 21.47 -19.97
N ALA A 326 -21.33 20.38 -19.96
CA ALA A 326 -22.69 20.39 -20.50
C ALA A 326 -23.66 21.25 -19.66
N TRP A 327 -23.25 21.67 -18.47
CA TRP A 327 -24.02 22.51 -17.54
C TRP A 327 -23.57 23.99 -17.53
N LEU A 328 -22.71 24.39 -18.47
CA LEU A 328 -22.22 25.76 -18.65
C LEU A 328 -22.90 26.50 -19.85
N ALA A 329 -24.16 26.20 -20.13
CA ALA A 329 -25.00 26.98 -21.06
C ALA A 329 -26.25 27.52 -20.37
#